data_AF-A0A812R1A0-F1
#
_entry.id   AF-A0A812R1A0-F1
#
_cell.length_a   1.000
_cell.length_b   1.000
_cell.length_c   1.000
_cell.angle_alpha   90.00
_cell.angle_beta   90.00
_cell.angle_gamma   90.00
#
_symmetry.space_group_name_H-M   'P 1'
#
loop_
_entity.id
_entity.type
_entity.pdbx_description
1 polymer ?
#
loop_
_entity_poly.entity_id
_entity_poly.type
_entity_poly.pdbx_seq_one_letter_code
_entity_poly.pdbx_strand_id
1 'polypeptide(L)'
;MVRCSTKRLCRLVIAECEAEARADASSGSCSVAQALAVRLALRFESRPKDILVSMSEAGLPAAKDQRSTVKTIMRLCHPDKCKHPEAKRAMQILGPLLS
;
A
#
# COMPACT_ATOMS: atom_id res chain seq x y z
N MET A 1 5.11 14.16 -9.67
CA MET A 1 5.20 12.68 -9.62
C MET A 1 6.50 12.29 -8.92
N VAL A 2 6.39 11.63 -7.77
CA VAL A 2 7.54 11.26 -6.92
C VAL A 2 8.16 9.97 -7.48
N ARG A 3 9.37 10.05 -8.04
CA ARG A 3 10.12 8.85 -8.47
C ARG A 3 10.89 8.31 -7.28
N CYS A 4 10.56 7.12 -6.82
CA CYS A 4 11.36 6.37 -5.85
C CYS A 4 12.68 5.87 -6.48
N SER A 5 13.52 6.77 -6.98
CA SER A 5 14.82 6.46 -7.60
C SER A 5 15.96 6.46 -6.57
N THR A 6 15.72 6.93 -5.34
CA THR A 6 16.68 6.91 -4.24
C THR A 6 16.01 6.36 -2.98
N LYS A 7 16.70 5.45 -2.24
CA LYS A 7 16.21 4.83 -0.99
C LYS A 7 15.67 5.85 0.03
N ARG A 8 16.23 7.07 0.04
CA ARG A 8 15.82 8.15 0.94
C ARG A 8 14.43 8.69 0.63
N LEU A 9 14.08 8.80 -0.65
CA LEU A 9 12.76 9.28 -1.07
C LEU A 9 11.67 8.26 -0.77
N CYS A 10 11.99 6.96 -0.88
CA CYS A 10 11.06 5.88 -0.50
C CYS A 10 10.74 5.89 0.98
N ARG A 11 11.73 6.12 1.85
CA ARG A 11 11.49 6.25 3.28
C ARG A 11 10.61 7.45 3.64
N LEU A 12 10.78 8.59 2.96
CA LEU A 12 9.91 9.75 3.19
C LEU A 12 8.47 9.46 2.78
N VAL A 13 8.28 8.84 1.61
CA VAL A 13 6.95 8.42 1.15
C VAL A 13 6.30 7.44 2.12
N ILE A 14 7.06 6.46 2.61
CA ILE A 14 6.57 5.49 3.61
C ILE A 14 6.17 6.21 4.90
N ALA A 15 7.01 7.11 5.41
CA ALA A 15 6.72 7.85 6.64
C ALA A 15 5.47 8.75 6.52
N GLU A 16 5.27 9.40 5.39
CA GLU A 16 4.04 10.15 5.07
C GLU A 16 2.83 9.22 5.08
N CYS A 17 2.91 8.09 4.36
CA CYS A 17 1.84 7.10 4.31
C CYS A 17 1.55 6.47 5.68
N GLU A 18 2.54 6.28 6.55
CA GLU A 18 2.37 5.79 7.93
C GLU A 18 1.68 6.81 8.83
N ALA A 19 1.97 8.10 8.66
CA ALA A 19 1.27 9.16 9.38
C ALA A 19 -0.21 9.22 8.98
N GLU A 20 -0.49 9.20 7.67
CA GLU A 20 -1.85 9.16 7.13
C GLU A 20 -2.59 7.89 7.58
N ALA A 21 -1.95 6.72 7.48
CA ALA A 21 -2.53 5.45 7.86
C ALA A 21 -2.89 5.38 9.36
N ARG A 22 -2.11 6.01 10.23
CA ARG A 22 -2.44 6.13 11.66
C ARG A 22 -3.67 7.01 11.87
N ALA A 23 -3.79 8.11 11.13
CA ALA A 23 -4.98 8.96 11.16
C ALA A 23 -6.22 8.18 10.67
N ASP A 24 -6.11 7.44 9.57
CA ASP A 24 -7.22 6.62 9.05
C ASP A 24 -7.62 5.54 10.04
N ALA A 25 -6.66 4.82 10.62
CA ALA A 25 -6.95 3.78 11.61
C ALA A 25 -7.58 4.34 12.89
N SER A 26 -7.24 5.58 13.27
CA SER A 26 -7.85 6.25 14.44
C SER A 26 -9.35 6.50 14.28
N SER A 27 -9.85 6.54 13.03
CA SER A 27 -11.30 6.60 12.75
C SER A 27 -12.03 5.28 13.03
N GLY A 28 -11.31 4.18 13.32
CA GLY A 28 -11.88 2.87 13.62
C GLY A 28 -12.34 2.05 12.41
N SER A 29 -12.06 2.51 11.19
CA SER A 29 -12.52 1.84 9.96
C SER A 29 -11.67 0.63 9.54
N CYS A 30 -10.38 0.61 9.88
CA CYS A 30 -9.45 -0.45 9.50
C CYS A 30 -8.22 -0.45 10.41
N SER A 31 -7.38 -1.50 10.32
CA SER A 31 -6.11 -1.51 11.03
C SER A 31 -5.07 -0.62 10.33
N VAL A 32 -4.04 -0.19 11.07
CA VAL A 32 -2.94 0.62 10.51
C VAL A 32 -2.30 -0.07 9.29
N ALA A 33 -2.11 -1.40 9.33
CA ALA A 33 -1.55 -2.14 8.21
C ALA A 33 -2.44 -2.12 6.96
N GLN A 34 -3.76 -2.16 7.14
CA GLN A 34 -4.71 -2.06 6.04
C GLN A 34 -4.75 -0.65 5.46
N ALA A 35 -4.81 0.37 6.31
CA ALA A 35 -4.74 1.77 5.89
C ALA A 35 -3.43 2.08 5.16
N LEU A 36 -2.29 1.59 5.67
CA LEU A 36 -0.98 1.78 5.07
C LEU A 36 -0.89 1.14 3.68
N ALA A 37 -1.44 -0.07 3.51
CA ALA A 37 -1.53 -0.71 2.19
C ALA A 37 -2.34 0.13 1.20
N VAL A 38 -3.46 0.72 1.64
CA VAL A 38 -4.28 1.61 0.80
C VAL A 38 -3.51 2.89 0.45
N ARG A 39 -2.90 3.57 1.44
CA ARG A 39 -2.15 4.80 1.23
C ARG A 39 -0.98 4.63 0.28
N LEU A 40 -0.21 3.54 0.42
CA LEU A 40 0.87 3.22 -0.50
C LEU A 40 0.34 2.96 -1.92
N ALA A 41 -0.76 2.23 -2.08
CA ALA A 41 -1.35 1.97 -3.40
C ALA A 41 -1.74 3.27 -4.11
N LEU A 42 -2.41 4.19 -3.41
CA LEU A 42 -2.78 5.50 -3.95
C LEU A 42 -1.55 6.34 -4.30
N ARG A 43 -0.52 6.32 -3.44
CA ARG A 43 0.71 7.11 -3.65
C ARG A 43 1.48 6.66 -4.90
N PHE A 44 1.42 5.36 -5.21
CA PHE A 44 2.07 4.75 -6.38
C PHE A 44 1.12 4.54 -7.57
N GLU A 45 -0.05 5.18 -7.63
CA GLU A 45 -1.05 5.00 -8.71
C GLU A 45 -0.45 5.11 -10.12
N SER A 46 0.41 6.12 -10.35
CA SER A 46 1.08 6.32 -11.65
C SER A 46 2.12 5.23 -11.99
N ARG A 47 2.60 4.49 -11.00
CA ARG A 47 3.66 3.47 -11.12
C ARG A 47 3.46 2.32 -10.11
N PRO A 48 2.40 1.50 -10.27
CA PRO A 48 1.99 0.57 -9.21
C PRO A 48 3.06 -0.47 -8.84
N LYS A 49 3.97 -0.83 -9.75
CA LYS A 49 5.06 -1.79 -9.49
C LYS A 49 6.04 -1.32 -8.41
N ASP A 50 6.21 -0.01 -8.22
CA ASP A 50 7.16 0.56 -7.25
C ASP A 50 6.72 0.26 -5.79
N ILE A 51 5.45 -0.08 -5.57
CA ILE A 51 4.93 -0.43 -4.24
C ILE A 51 5.60 -1.68 -3.66
N LEU A 52 5.99 -2.63 -4.52
CA LEU A 52 6.52 -3.93 -4.09
C LEU A 52 7.85 -3.79 -3.37
N VAL A 53 8.66 -2.82 -3.77
CA VAL A 53 9.95 -2.49 -3.13
C VAL A 53 9.71 -1.85 -1.75
N SER A 54 8.62 -1.10 -1.62
CA SER A 54 8.29 -0.36 -0.40
C SER A 54 7.64 -1.22 0.69
N MET A 55 7.08 -2.39 0.35
CA MET A 55 6.34 -3.22 1.30
C MET A 55 7.18 -3.66 2.51
N SER A 56 8.36 -4.24 2.27
CA SER A 56 9.23 -4.69 3.36
C SER A 56 9.78 -3.52 4.17
N GLU A 57 10.04 -2.38 3.52
CA GLU A 57 10.53 -1.18 4.20
C GLU A 57 9.43 -0.54 5.08
N ALA A 58 8.17 -0.67 4.68
CA ALA A 58 7.00 -0.19 5.42
C ALA A 58 6.50 -1.19 6.49
N GLY A 59 7.25 -2.27 6.76
CA GLY A 59 6.86 -3.29 7.73
C GLY A 59 5.63 -4.11 7.32
N LEU A 60 5.20 -4.04 6.06
CA LEU A 60 4.10 -4.84 5.55
C LEU A 60 4.59 -6.24 5.11
N PRO A 61 3.75 -7.28 5.22
CA PRO A 61 4.11 -8.63 4.82
C PRO A 61 4.42 -8.70 3.32
N ALA A 62 5.68 -9.01 3.00
CA ALA A 62 6.16 -9.26 1.64
C ALA A 62 6.45 -10.76 1.45
N ALA A 63 6.21 -11.29 0.24
CA ALA A 63 6.48 -12.69 -0.09
C ALA A 63 7.81 -12.83 -0.85
N LYS A 64 8.25 -14.08 -1.07
CA LYS A 64 9.50 -14.39 -1.81
C LYS A 64 9.43 -13.99 -3.28
N ASP A 65 8.23 -13.93 -3.86
CA ASP A 65 8.00 -13.56 -5.26
C ASP A 65 7.04 -12.37 -5.37
N GLN A 66 7.12 -11.66 -6.50
CA GLN A 66 6.32 -10.46 -6.76
C GLN A 66 4.82 -10.77 -6.77
N ARG A 67 4.40 -11.86 -7.40
CA ARG A 67 3.00 -12.23 -7.55
C ARG A 67 2.34 -12.50 -6.19
N SER A 68 3.03 -13.23 -5.31
CA SER A 68 2.57 -13.49 -3.94
C SER A 68 2.57 -12.23 -3.09
N THR A 69 3.49 -11.30 -3.34
CA THR A 69 3.52 -9.98 -2.66
C THR A 69 2.31 -9.14 -3.07
N VAL A 70 2.00 -9.08 -4.37
CA VAL A 70 0.78 -8.43 -4.90
C VAL A 70 -0.48 -9.03 -4.26
N LYS A 71 -0.60 -10.37 -4.22
CA LYS A 71 -1.73 -11.03 -3.53
C LYS A 71 -1.81 -10.68 -2.04
N THR A 72 -0.68 -10.46 -1.39
CA THR A 72 -0.63 -10.13 0.04
C THR A 72 -1.12 -8.71 0.30
N ILE A 73 -0.67 -7.74 -0.48
CA ILE A 73 -1.16 -6.36 -0.34
C ILE A 73 -2.64 -6.23 -0.73
N MET A 74 -3.08 -6.93 -1.79
CA MET A 74 -4.50 -6.96 -2.17
C MET A 74 -5.40 -7.53 -1.07
N ARG A 75 -4.92 -8.53 -0.30
CA ARG A 75 -5.67 -9.05 0.85
C ARG A 75 -5.81 -8.03 1.98
N LEU A 76 -4.85 -7.12 2.15
CA LEU A 76 -4.89 -6.05 3.15
C LEU A 76 -5.89 -4.95 2.76
N CYS A 77 -5.97 -4.59 1.48
CA CYS A 77 -6.86 -3.53 0.99
C CYS A 77 -8.17 -4.06 0.35
N HIS A 78 -8.50 -5.34 0.49
CA HIS A 78 -9.73 -5.89 -0.08
C HIS A 78 -10.97 -5.26 0.59
N PRO A 79 -11.95 -4.72 -0.16
CA PRO A 79 -13.10 -4.02 0.41
C PRO A 79 -13.97 -4.88 1.35
N ASP A 80 -14.02 -6.20 1.14
CA ASP A 80 -14.70 -7.12 2.08
C ASP A 80 -14.06 -7.17 3.48
N LYS A 81 -12.77 -6.81 3.60
CA LYS A 81 -11.97 -6.95 4.83
C LYS A 81 -11.45 -5.63 5.37
N CYS A 82 -11.35 -4.61 4.53
CA CYS A 82 -10.85 -3.28 4.85
C CYS A 82 -11.95 -2.26 4.55
N LYS A 83 -12.45 -1.58 5.59
CA LYS A 83 -13.50 -0.56 5.43
C LYS A 83 -12.95 0.85 5.15
N HIS A 84 -11.68 0.95 4.77
CA HIS A 84 -11.11 2.22 4.33
C HIS A 84 -11.87 2.71 3.09
N PRO A 85 -12.29 3.98 3.00
CA PRO A 85 -13.12 4.47 1.89
C PRO A 85 -12.46 4.26 0.51
N GLU A 86 -11.14 4.43 0.44
CA GLU A 86 -10.35 4.24 -0.79
C GLU A 86 -9.93 2.78 -1.08
N ALA A 87 -10.39 1.78 -0.29
CA ALA A 87 -9.98 0.37 -0.47
C ALA A 87 -10.28 -0.17 -1.88
N LYS A 88 -11.45 0.18 -2.43
CA LYS A 88 -11.84 -0.22 -3.79
C LYS A 88 -10.89 0.36 -4.85
N ARG A 89 -10.46 1.61 -4.70
CA ARG A 89 -9.53 2.27 -5.61
C ARG A 89 -8.14 1.65 -5.52
N ALA A 90 -7.65 1.36 -4.32
CA ALA A 90 -6.39 0.63 -4.14
C ALA A 90 -6.39 -0.72 -4.86
N MET A 91 -7.49 -1.47 -4.80
CA MET A 91 -7.66 -2.73 -5.54
C MET A 91 -7.61 -2.54 -7.06
N GLN A 92 -8.19 -1.47 -7.59
CA GLN A 92 -8.14 -1.16 -9.03
C GLN A 92 -6.72 -0.83 -9.50
N ILE A 93 -5.93 -0.16 -8.65
CA ILE A 93 -4.52 0.15 -8.93
C ILE A 93 -3.66 -1.12 -8.93
N LEU A 94 -3.92 -2.03 -7.99
CA LEU A 94 -3.12 -3.24 -7.80
C LEU A 94 -3.52 -4.40 -8.72
N GLY A 95 -4.78 -4.46 -9.17
CA GLY A 95 -5.31 -5.53 -10.01
C GLY A 95 -4.47 -5.85 -11.24
N PRO A 96 -4.04 -4.84 -12.03
CA PRO A 96 -3.17 -5.04 -13.20
C PRO A 96 -1.80 -5.66 -12.90
N LEU A 97 -1.36 -5.71 -11.63
CA LEU A 97 -0.08 -6.33 -11.24
C LEU A 97 -0.15 -7.85 -11.09
N LEU A 98 -1.35 -8.46 -11.15
CA LEU A 98 -1.53 -9.91 -11.11
C LEU A 98 -1.36 -10.60 -12.47
N SER A 99 -1.35 -9.80 -13.54
CA SER A 99 -1.25 -10.23 -14.93
C SER A 99 0.16 -10.64 -15.33
#